data_AF-A0A8J5NFH6-F1
#
_entry.id   AF-A0A8J5NFH6-F1
#
_cell.length_a   1.000
_cell.length_b   1.000
_cell.length_c   1.000
_cell.angle_alpha   90.00
_cell.angle_beta   90.00
_cell.angle_gamma   90.00
#
_symmetry.space_group_name_H-M   'P 1'
#
loop_
_entity.id
_entity.type
_entity.pdbx_description
1 polymer ?
#
loop_
_entity_poly.entity_id
_entity_poly.type
_entity_poly.pdbx_seq_one_letter_code
_entity_poly.pdbx_strand_id
1 'polypeptide(L)'
;MLGEAIRHTRERNVTAREWIDAIANQMAEAGIDWVPGYYRRRLTSRRVIQLDKVQRYERPVVVLTGPPNSLKRAAKEAELRMTMAAGGEHAMKRSRKRKIDVGCEVPFKKVPQMIQEGFGKLEKNYTKTDPMAVRHLNQAYSCLMDCLGDPLCDMMLLLALTFGACTVTPHIDERGDEFYPAKKRKEPDMLAATMVIRMLWFMRKEAFLWEDTDEKVLSVAKMTQKIENRGFNNRGLLKLGWVDYKTNTGNRRRTPRTTELQLRSMEELYEVRKCLISAMKDAERFISLVFGSDDGVWVARCSSIIRDRR
;
A
#
# COMPACT_ATOMS: atom_id res chain seq x y z
N MET A 1 -16.59 4.10 33.01
CA MET A 1 -17.89 4.39 32.35
C MET A 1 -18.75 3.14 32.10
N LEU A 2 -18.25 2.03 31.53
CA LEU A 2 -19.08 0.83 31.28
C LEU A 2 -19.66 0.20 32.56
N GLY A 3 -18.86 0.14 33.64
CA GLY A 3 -19.28 -0.48 34.90
C GLY A 3 -20.36 0.28 35.68
N GLU A 4 -20.57 1.57 35.41
CA GLU A 4 -21.71 2.34 35.94
C GLU A 4 -22.95 2.14 35.07
N ALA A 5 -22.79 2.12 33.75
CA ALA A 5 -23.88 1.85 32.82
C ALA A 5 -24.51 0.47 33.07
N ILE A 6 -23.70 -0.57 33.35
CA ILE A 6 -24.19 -1.91 33.69
C ILE A 6 -24.91 -1.91 35.05
N ARG A 7 -24.35 -1.24 36.07
CA ARG A 7 -24.93 -1.19 37.42
C ARG A 7 -26.28 -0.50 37.50
N HIS A 8 -26.55 0.48 36.62
CA HIS A 8 -27.79 1.25 36.63
C HIS A 8 -28.82 0.80 35.57
N THR A 9 -28.51 -0.23 34.78
CA THR A 9 -29.43 -0.79 33.77
C THR A 9 -30.12 -2.03 34.33
N ARG A 10 -31.45 -1.97 34.48
CA ARG A 10 -32.26 -3.13 34.91
C ARG A 10 -32.49 -4.07 33.72
N GLU A 11 -32.52 -5.38 33.96
CA GLU A 11 -32.67 -6.42 32.92
C GLU A 11 -33.91 -6.24 32.03
N ARG A 12 -35.00 -5.71 32.59
CA ARG A 12 -36.21 -5.34 31.83
C ARG A 12 -36.01 -4.24 30.77
N ASN A 13 -34.88 -3.53 30.79
CA ASN A 13 -34.58 -2.42 29.89
C ASN A 13 -33.61 -2.81 28.77
N VAL A 14 -32.70 -3.74 29.04
CA VAL A 14 -31.70 -4.28 28.10
C VAL A 14 -31.45 -5.73 28.46
N THR A 15 -31.70 -6.61 27.50
CA THR A 15 -31.53 -8.06 27.64
C THR A 15 -30.06 -8.46 27.67
N ALA A 16 -29.76 -9.65 28.20
CA ALA A 16 -28.40 -10.18 28.23
C ALA A 16 -27.78 -10.30 26.82
N ARG A 17 -28.59 -10.62 25.81
CA ARG A 17 -28.12 -10.76 24.42
C ARG A 17 -27.71 -9.43 23.81
N GLU A 18 -28.49 -8.36 24.05
CA GLU A 18 -28.16 -7.01 23.61
C GLU A 18 -26.85 -6.50 24.25
N TRP A 19 -26.57 -6.87 25.50
CA TRP A 19 -25.29 -6.56 26.14
C TRP A 19 -24.11 -7.31 25.53
N ILE A 20 -24.28 -8.62 25.25
CA ILE A 20 -23.24 -9.45 24.63
C ILE A 20 -22.89 -8.88 23.25
N ASP A 21 -23.89 -8.58 22.43
CA ASP A 21 -23.70 -8.06 21.09
C ASP A 21 -23.01 -6.68 21.10
N ALA A 22 -23.37 -5.81 22.05
CA ALA A 22 -22.74 -4.48 22.20
C ALA A 22 -21.28 -4.57 22.62
N ILE A 23 -20.95 -5.43 23.59
CA ILE A 23 -19.58 -5.61 24.06
C ILE A 23 -18.73 -6.22 22.93
N ALA A 24 -19.24 -7.24 22.24
CA ALA A 24 -18.54 -7.86 21.12
C ALA A 24 -18.24 -6.86 19.99
N ASN A 25 -19.20 -6.00 19.63
CA ASN A 25 -19.00 -4.98 18.60
C ASN A 25 -17.99 -3.91 19.03
N GLN A 26 -18.04 -3.42 20.27
CA GLN A 26 -17.07 -2.45 20.78
C GLN A 26 -15.65 -3.04 20.85
N MET A 27 -15.52 -4.31 21.19
CA MET A 27 -14.23 -5.01 21.14
C MET A 27 -13.70 -5.11 19.71
N ALA A 28 -14.57 -5.44 18.74
CA ALA A 28 -14.19 -5.50 17.33
C ALA A 28 -13.79 -4.12 16.76
N GLU A 29 -14.52 -3.05 17.10
CA GLU A 29 -14.17 -1.67 16.73
C GLU A 29 -12.84 -1.23 17.33
N ALA A 30 -12.55 -1.63 18.57
CA ALA A 30 -11.28 -1.35 19.24
C ALA A 30 -10.12 -2.24 18.78
N GLY A 31 -10.34 -3.18 17.84
CA GLY A 31 -9.32 -4.12 17.38
C GLY A 31 -8.88 -5.12 18.46
N ILE A 32 -9.75 -5.42 19.42
CA ILE A 32 -9.50 -6.35 20.52
C ILE A 32 -10.00 -7.74 20.11
N ASP A 33 -9.07 -8.59 19.68
CA ASP A 33 -9.38 -9.94 19.18
C ASP A 33 -9.52 -11.01 20.27
N TRP A 34 -9.19 -10.72 21.53
CA TRP A 34 -9.22 -11.71 22.62
C TRP A 34 -9.40 -11.11 24.03
N VAL A 35 -9.95 -11.90 24.97
CA VAL A 35 -9.97 -11.60 26.41
C VAL A 35 -9.50 -12.83 27.21
N PRO A 36 -8.54 -12.70 28.13
CA PRO A 36 -8.10 -13.78 29.01
C PRO A 36 -9.17 -14.20 30.02
N GLY A 37 -9.20 -15.50 30.37
CA GLY A 37 -9.97 -16.01 31.50
C GLY A 37 -9.34 -15.69 32.85
N TYR A 38 -10.13 -15.84 33.92
CA TYR A 38 -9.76 -15.51 35.30
C TYR A 38 -9.74 -16.77 36.18
N TYR A 39 -8.56 -17.17 36.68
CA TYR A 39 -8.44 -18.23 37.69
C TYR A 39 -7.51 -17.78 38.83
N ARG A 40 -8.00 -17.86 40.08
CA ARG A 40 -7.24 -17.49 41.30
C ARG A 40 -6.54 -16.12 41.23
N ARG A 41 -7.23 -15.09 40.71
CA ARG A 41 -6.71 -13.71 40.60
C ARG A 41 -5.47 -13.54 39.72
N ARG A 42 -5.16 -14.52 38.86
CA ARG A 42 -4.13 -14.41 37.82
C ARG A 42 -4.75 -14.63 36.44
N LEU A 43 -4.25 -13.90 35.45
CA LEU A 43 -4.66 -14.02 34.05
C LEU A 43 -4.14 -15.36 33.50
N THR A 44 -5.04 -16.23 33.03
CA THR A 44 -4.67 -17.55 32.48
C THR A 44 -5.49 -17.90 31.24
N SER A 45 -4.87 -18.53 30.24
CA SER A 45 -5.51 -19.07 29.03
C SER A 45 -5.22 -20.58 28.95
N ARG A 46 -6.24 -21.39 28.61
CA ARG A 46 -6.11 -22.86 28.42
C ARG A 46 -6.42 -23.33 26.99
N ARG A 47 -7.10 -22.52 26.17
CA ARG A 47 -7.46 -22.85 24.79
C ARG A 47 -7.66 -21.58 24.00
N VAL A 48 -6.97 -21.47 22.86
CA VAL A 48 -7.21 -20.44 21.86
C VAL A 48 -8.35 -20.95 20.98
N ILE A 49 -9.50 -20.31 21.06
CA ILE A 49 -10.53 -20.45 20.03
C ILE A 49 -10.38 -19.20 19.18
N GLN A 50 -9.79 -19.36 18.00
CA GLN A 50 -9.81 -18.32 16.99
C GLN A 50 -11.28 -17.98 16.73
N LEU A 51 -11.70 -16.76 17.04
CA LEU A 51 -13.00 -16.26 16.58
C LEU A 51 -12.83 -16.04 15.08
N ASP A 52 -13.27 -17.04 14.32
CA ASP A 52 -13.18 -17.03 12.88
C ASP A 52 -13.94 -15.80 12.36
N LYS A 53 -13.20 -14.94 11.64
CA LYS A 53 -13.65 -13.73 10.93
C LYS A 53 -14.93 -13.13 11.54
N VAL A 54 -14.79 -12.29 12.56
CA VAL A 54 -15.83 -11.30 12.86
C VAL A 54 -15.94 -10.43 11.60
N GLN A 55 -16.87 -10.78 10.72
CA GLN A 55 -17.42 -9.86 9.73
C GLN A 55 -17.75 -8.62 10.53
N ARG A 56 -17.00 -7.53 10.31
CA ARG A 56 -17.40 -6.22 10.80
C ARG A 56 -18.83 -6.05 10.33
N TYR A 57 -19.79 -6.13 11.25
CA TYR A 57 -21.17 -5.87 10.89
C TYR A 57 -21.17 -4.47 10.30
N GLU A 58 -21.56 -4.34 9.03
CA GLU A 58 -21.68 -3.04 8.34
C GLU A 58 -22.73 -2.12 8.99
N ARG A 59 -23.33 -2.56 10.12
CA ARG A 59 -24.33 -1.83 10.88
C ARG A 59 -23.90 -1.74 12.34
N PRO A 60 -23.70 -0.54 12.90
CA PRO A 60 -23.53 -0.39 14.34
C PRO A 60 -24.83 -0.82 15.04
N VAL A 61 -24.76 -1.86 15.86
CA VAL A 61 -25.85 -2.23 16.77
C VAL A 61 -25.81 -1.26 17.95
N VAL A 62 -26.63 -0.21 17.88
CA VAL A 62 -26.77 0.78 18.96
C VAL A 62 -27.74 0.25 20.01
N VAL A 63 -27.25 0.01 21.23
CA VAL A 63 -28.11 -0.38 22.37
C VAL A 63 -28.85 0.84 22.92
N LEU A 64 -30.18 0.76 22.92
CA LEU A 64 -31.07 1.79 23.44
C LEU A 64 -31.16 1.68 24.97
N THR A 65 -30.21 2.29 25.66
CA THR A 65 -30.21 2.35 27.12
C THR A 65 -31.33 3.29 27.63
N GLY A 66 -32.48 2.73 27.99
CA GLY A 66 -33.59 3.46 28.62
C GLY A 66 -34.81 2.57 28.89
N PRO A 67 -35.71 2.94 29.84
CA PRO A 67 -36.96 2.20 30.06
C PRO A 67 -37.82 2.14 28.78
N PRO A 68 -38.55 1.03 28.54
CA PRO A 68 -39.57 0.99 27.49
C PRO A 68 -40.54 2.16 27.67
N ASN A 69 -40.87 2.86 26.58
CA ASN A 69 -41.80 4.01 26.56
C ASN A 69 -41.30 5.31 27.23
N SER A 70 -40.03 5.42 27.60
CA SER A 70 -39.47 6.69 28.06
C SER A 70 -39.29 7.66 26.88
N LEU A 71 -39.63 8.94 27.09
CA LEU A 71 -39.36 10.03 26.14
C LEU A 71 -37.91 10.05 25.66
N LYS A 72 -36.96 9.68 26.52
CA LYS A 72 -35.52 9.61 26.21
C LYS A 72 -35.19 8.42 25.29
N ARG A 73 -35.90 7.30 25.44
CA ARG A 73 -35.77 6.13 24.56
C ARG A 73 -36.47 6.39 23.22
N ALA A 74 -37.66 6.99 23.24
CA ALA A 74 -38.37 7.41 22.04
C ALA A 74 -37.59 8.43 21.22
N ALA A 75 -36.93 9.40 21.87
CA ALA A 75 -36.04 10.34 21.21
C ALA A 75 -34.83 9.65 20.57
N LYS A 76 -34.15 8.74 21.29
CA LYS A 76 -33.04 7.94 20.72
C LYS A 76 -33.49 7.00 19.60
N GLU A 77 -34.69 6.43 19.70
CA GLU A 77 -35.27 5.59 18.65
C GLU A 77 -35.67 6.41 17.42
N ALA A 78 -36.17 7.64 17.61
CA ALA A 78 -36.46 8.56 16.53
C ALA A 78 -35.17 9.04 15.85
N GLU A 79 -34.12 9.34 16.62
CA GLU A 79 -32.79 9.65 16.11
C GLU A 79 -32.19 8.46 15.34
N LEU A 80 -32.29 7.25 15.88
CA LEU A 80 -31.85 6.03 15.20
C LEU A 80 -32.67 5.77 13.92
N ARG A 81 -33.99 5.96 13.96
CA ARG A 81 -34.85 5.88 12.78
C ARG A 81 -34.52 6.96 11.75
N MET A 82 -34.18 8.18 12.16
CA MET A 82 -33.69 9.22 11.25
C MET A 82 -32.33 8.86 10.67
N THR A 83 -31.40 8.27 11.44
CA THR A 83 -30.11 7.80 10.91
C THR A 83 -30.25 6.59 9.96
N MET A 84 -31.26 5.75 10.17
CA MET A 84 -31.57 4.60 9.32
C MET A 84 -32.41 4.98 8.08
N ALA A 85 -33.32 5.95 8.20
CA ALA A 85 -34.16 6.46 7.12
C ALA A 85 -33.43 7.48 6.24
N ALA A 86 -32.52 8.28 6.79
CA ALA A 86 -31.58 9.12 6.05
C ALA A 86 -30.36 8.31 5.58
N GLY A 87 -30.56 7.05 5.17
CA GLY A 87 -29.53 6.06 4.84
C GLY A 87 -28.15 6.64 4.58
N GLY A 88 -27.31 6.70 5.62
CA GLY A 88 -25.91 7.08 5.53
C GLY A 88 -25.56 8.53 5.14
N GLU A 89 -26.49 9.49 5.10
CA GLU A 89 -26.22 10.81 4.51
C GLU A 89 -25.71 11.93 5.45
N HIS A 90 -25.52 11.69 6.75
CA HIS A 90 -24.97 12.73 7.66
C HIS A 90 -23.67 12.41 8.43
N ALA A 91 -23.01 11.27 8.18
CA ALA A 91 -21.66 11.02 8.73
C ALA A 91 -20.68 10.28 7.80
N MET A 92 -21.07 10.04 6.55
CA MET A 92 -20.13 9.87 5.45
C MET A 92 -20.53 10.94 4.44
N LYS A 93 -19.71 12.01 4.32
CA LYS A 93 -19.66 12.78 3.07
C LYS A 93 -19.72 11.74 1.97
N ARG A 94 -20.76 11.75 1.11
CA ARG A 94 -20.87 10.91 -0.10
C ARG A 94 -19.47 10.57 -0.53
N SER A 95 -19.05 9.31 -0.41
CA SER A 95 -17.73 8.89 -0.84
C SER A 95 -17.68 9.24 -2.31
N ARG A 96 -17.14 10.43 -2.63
CA ARG A 96 -16.97 10.87 -3.99
C ARG A 96 -16.16 9.75 -4.58
N LYS A 97 -16.68 9.09 -5.62
CA LYS A 97 -15.92 8.02 -6.26
C LYS A 97 -14.58 8.67 -6.61
N ARG A 98 -13.47 8.18 -6.07
CA ARG A 98 -12.15 8.78 -6.31
C ARG A 98 -11.46 7.93 -7.35
N LYS A 99 -10.78 8.56 -8.30
CA LYS A 99 -10.00 7.89 -9.33
C LYS A 99 -8.54 8.31 -9.23
N ILE A 100 -7.68 7.44 -9.72
CA ILE A 100 -6.26 7.75 -9.93
C ILE A 100 -6.13 8.60 -11.20
N ASP A 101 -5.39 9.69 -11.06
CA ASP A 101 -5.01 10.57 -12.15
C ASP A 101 -3.54 10.94 -11.97
N VAL A 102 -2.67 10.25 -12.70
CA VAL A 102 -1.22 10.47 -12.67
C VAL A 102 -0.77 11.63 -13.57
N GLY A 103 -1.70 12.41 -14.12
CA GLY A 103 -1.41 13.54 -15.00
C GLY A 103 -0.95 13.14 -16.41
N CYS A 104 -1.09 11.86 -16.77
CA CYS A 104 -0.75 11.32 -18.09
C CYS A 104 -1.81 10.29 -18.52
N GLU A 105 -2.04 10.17 -19.82
CA GLU A 105 -2.88 9.10 -20.37
C GLU A 105 -2.16 7.76 -20.26
N VAL A 106 -2.92 6.71 -19.91
CA VAL A 106 -2.46 5.31 -19.89
C VAL A 106 -3.23 4.55 -20.97
N PRO A 107 -2.57 3.81 -21.89
CA PRO A 107 -1.13 3.52 -21.97
C PRO A 107 -0.23 4.75 -22.21
N PHE A 108 0.97 4.74 -21.66
CA PHE A 108 1.90 5.88 -21.75
C PHE A 108 2.52 5.97 -23.14
N LYS A 109 2.26 7.08 -23.82
CA LYS A 109 2.85 7.40 -25.14
C LYS A 109 4.13 8.24 -25.05
N LYS A 110 4.39 8.80 -23.87
CA LYS A 110 5.55 9.65 -23.57
C LYS A 110 6.01 9.37 -22.15
N VAL A 111 7.30 9.58 -21.88
CA VAL A 111 7.84 9.49 -20.52
C VAL A 111 7.22 10.61 -19.66
N PRO A 112 6.61 10.27 -18.50
CA PRO A 112 6.07 11.27 -17.58
C PRO A 112 7.14 12.24 -17.08
N GLN A 113 6.78 13.52 -16.89
CA GLN A 113 7.71 14.58 -16.51
C GLN A 113 8.53 14.24 -15.25
N MET A 114 7.91 13.70 -14.20
CA MET A 114 8.60 13.28 -12.98
C MET A 114 9.73 12.27 -13.24
N ILE A 115 9.52 11.35 -14.19
CA ILE A 115 10.54 10.36 -14.56
C ILE A 115 11.66 11.05 -15.33
N GLN A 116 11.32 11.88 -16.31
CA GLN A 116 12.30 12.63 -17.10
C GLN A 116 13.19 13.53 -16.22
N GLU A 117 12.60 14.27 -15.29
CA GLU A 117 13.31 15.10 -14.31
C GLU A 117 14.21 14.26 -13.41
N GLY A 118 13.71 13.12 -12.93
CA GLY A 118 14.47 12.19 -12.10
C GLY A 118 15.71 11.64 -12.81
N PHE A 119 15.59 11.24 -14.08
CA PHE A 119 16.72 10.82 -14.91
C PHE A 119 17.73 11.97 -15.10
N GLY A 120 17.25 13.17 -15.45
CA GLY A 120 18.12 14.34 -15.63
C GLY A 120 18.85 14.74 -14.35
N LYS A 121 18.22 14.63 -13.18
CA LYS A 121 18.90 14.82 -11.90
C LYS A 121 19.95 13.75 -11.67
N LEU A 122 19.62 12.47 -11.85
CA LEU A 122 20.56 11.37 -11.69
C LEU A 122 21.79 11.55 -12.58
N GLU A 123 21.60 11.91 -13.85
CA GLU A 123 22.68 12.16 -14.80
C GLU A 123 23.61 13.28 -14.31
N LYS A 124 23.04 14.44 -13.94
CA LYS A 124 23.79 15.60 -13.44
C LYS A 124 24.68 15.29 -12.24
N ASN A 125 24.27 14.34 -11.39
CA ASN A 125 25.08 13.92 -10.24
C ASN A 125 26.37 13.20 -10.64
N TYR A 126 26.41 12.58 -11.82
CA TYR A 126 27.54 11.79 -12.28
C TYR A 126 28.29 12.42 -13.46
N THR A 127 27.73 13.41 -14.15
CA THR A 127 28.34 14.06 -15.33
C THR A 127 29.81 14.44 -15.12
N LYS A 128 30.18 14.91 -13.92
CA LYS A 128 31.55 15.35 -13.62
C LYS A 128 32.43 14.27 -12.98
N THR A 129 31.84 13.22 -12.41
CA THR A 129 32.55 12.27 -11.56
C THR A 129 32.66 10.88 -12.15
N ASP A 130 31.69 10.47 -12.96
CA ASP A 130 31.59 9.11 -13.46
C ASP A 130 30.85 9.04 -14.82
N PRO A 131 31.59 9.16 -15.93
CA PRO A 131 31.03 9.04 -17.27
C PRO A 131 30.42 7.66 -17.57
N MET A 132 30.86 6.59 -16.90
CA MET A 132 30.31 5.25 -17.11
C MET A 132 28.92 5.12 -16.47
N ALA A 133 28.69 5.77 -15.32
CA ALA A 133 27.37 5.87 -14.71
C ALA A 133 26.40 6.67 -15.60
N VAL A 134 26.86 7.77 -16.20
CA VAL A 134 26.07 8.56 -17.16
C VAL A 134 25.65 7.71 -18.35
N ARG A 135 26.57 6.95 -18.93
CA ARG A 135 26.26 6.05 -20.05
C ARG A 135 25.21 5.00 -19.69
N HIS A 136 25.32 4.41 -18.49
CA HIS A 136 24.32 3.47 -17.99
C HIS A 136 22.94 4.13 -17.83
N LEU A 137 22.89 5.36 -17.30
CA LEU A 137 21.64 6.12 -17.16
C LEU A 137 21.00 6.43 -18.52
N ASN A 138 21.81 6.85 -19.49
CA ASN A 138 21.35 7.14 -20.85
C ASN A 138 20.83 5.87 -21.54
N GLN A 139 21.52 4.74 -21.36
CA GLN A 139 21.07 3.43 -21.85
C GLN A 139 19.73 3.02 -21.21
N ALA A 140 19.56 3.21 -19.89
CA ALA A 140 18.30 2.96 -19.22
C ALA A 140 17.17 3.88 -19.71
N TYR A 141 17.46 5.16 -19.98
CA TYR A 141 16.47 6.09 -20.51
C TYR A 141 16.06 5.76 -21.95
N SER A 142 17.01 5.42 -22.83
CA SER A 142 16.72 4.93 -24.17
C SER A 142 15.88 3.65 -24.13
N CYS A 143 16.25 2.70 -23.26
CA CYS A 143 15.48 1.47 -23.07
C CYS A 143 14.05 1.73 -22.58
N LEU A 144 13.84 2.71 -21.69
CA LEU A 144 12.51 3.15 -21.27
C LEU A 144 11.69 3.68 -22.45
N MET A 145 12.28 4.52 -23.29
CA MET A 145 11.62 5.10 -24.47
C MET A 145 11.18 4.00 -25.44
N ASP A 146 12.04 3.02 -25.71
CA ASP A 146 11.74 1.88 -26.59
C ASP A 146 10.65 0.96 -26.02
N CYS A 147 10.42 1.00 -24.71
CA CYS A 147 9.39 0.23 -24.01
C CYS A 147 8.05 0.97 -23.92
N LEU A 148 7.91 2.22 -24.38
CA LEU A 148 6.62 2.91 -24.32
C LEU A 148 5.57 2.17 -25.16
N GLY A 149 4.36 2.04 -24.61
CA GLY A 149 3.29 1.23 -25.19
C GLY A 149 3.35 -0.26 -24.82
N ASP A 150 4.45 -0.75 -24.24
CA ASP A 150 4.50 -2.08 -23.64
C ASP A 150 3.63 -2.13 -22.36
N PRO A 151 2.75 -3.14 -22.20
CA PRO A 151 1.90 -3.25 -21.02
C PRO A 151 2.67 -3.24 -19.68
N LEU A 152 3.81 -3.94 -19.58
CA LEU A 152 4.62 -3.95 -18.36
C LEU A 152 5.29 -2.61 -18.12
N CYS A 153 5.66 -1.88 -19.17
CA CYS A 153 6.14 -0.52 -19.04
C CYS A 153 5.08 0.40 -18.42
N ASP A 154 3.80 0.26 -18.81
CA ASP A 154 2.71 1.00 -18.18
C ASP A 154 2.60 0.71 -16.67
N MET A 155 2.68 -0.57 -16.29
CA MET A 155 2.64 -0.98 -14.89
C MET A 155 3.83 -0.41 -14.11
N MET A 156 5.04 -0.52 -14.66
CA MET A 156 6.26 0.03 -14.07
C MET A 156 6.13 1.54 -13.81
N LEU A 157 5.66 2.29 -14.82
CA LEU A 157 5.47 3.74 -14.71
C LEU A 157 4.39 4.10 -13.69
N LEU A 158 3.27 3.37 -13.65
CA LEU A 158 2.22 3.57 -12.63
C LEU A 158 2.75 3.36 -11.22
N LEU A 159 3.51 2.29 -10.98
CA LEU A 159 4.12 2.02 -9.68
C LEU A 159 5.09 3.12 -9.29
N ALA A 160 6.02 3.49 -10.19
CA ALA A 160 7.02 4.53 -9.92
C ALA A 160 6.38 5.90 -9.64
N LEU A 161 5.38 6.29 -10.43
CA LEU A 161 4.64 7.55 -10.24
C LEU A 161 3.86 7.56 -8.92
N THR A 162 3.26 6.43 -8.53
CA THR A 162 2.55 6.32 -7.25
C THR A 162 3.49 6.50 -6.06
N PHE A 163 4.68 5.89 -6.13
CA PHE A 163 5.70 6.06 -5.10
C PHE A 163 6.27 7.48 -5.06
N GLY A 164 6.50 8.10 -6.21
CA GLY A 164 6.93 9.50 -6.30
C GLY A 164 5.85 10.49 -5.82
N ALA A 165 4.58 10.20 -6.07
CA ALA A 165 3.45 11.00 -5.61
C ALA A 165 3.24 10.95 -4.08
N CYS A 166 3.76 9.92 -3.43
CA CYS A 166 3.62 9.71 -2.00
C CYS A 166 4.34 10.81 -1.20
N THR A 167 3.66 11.36 -0.19
CA THR A 167 4.23 12.43 0.67
C THR A 167 5.37 11.94 1.57
N VAL A 168 5.51 10.62 1.75
CA VAL A 168 6.63 9.96 2.43
C VAL A 168 7.34 9.04 1.46
N THR A 169 8.56 8.61 1.77
CA THR A 169 9.21 7.52 1.03
C THR A 169 8.75 6.19 1.62
N PRO A 170 7.98 5.37 0.89
CA PRO A 170 7.59 4.05 1.37
C PRO A 170 8.81 3.13 1.39
N HIS A 171 8.97 2.37 2.46
CA HIS A 171 10.15 1.55 2.72
C HIS A 171 9.77 0.25 3.42
N ILE A 172 10.61 -0.78 3.25
CA ILE A 172 10.50 -2.09 3.90
C ILE A 172 11.80 -2.34 4.64
N ASP A 173 11.69 -2.68 5.91
CA ASP A 173 12.78 -2.96 6.84
C ASP A 173 13.34 -4.37 6.57
N GLU A 174 14.17 -4.87 7.47
CA GLU A 174 14.78 -6.19 7.32
C GLU A 174 13.88 -7.36 7.63
N ARG A 175 12.81 -7.14 8.38
CA ARG A 175 11.96 -8.20 8.92
C ARG A 175 10.49 -8.03 8.58
N GLY A 176 10.09 -6.88 8.08
CA GLY A 176 8.73 -6.57 7.74
C GLY A 176 8.35 -7.05 6.35
N ASP A 177 7.05 -7.27 6.24
CA ASP A 177 6.30 -7.66 5.06
C ASP A 177 5.46 -6.50 4.53
N GLU A 178 5.43 -5.36 5.21
CA GLU A 178 4.63 -4.19 4.85
C GLU A 178 5.48 -2.94 4.58
N PHE A 179 4.93 -2.03 3.77
CA PHE A 179 5.53 -0.70 3.63
C PHE A 179 5.27 0.14 4.89
N TYR A 180 6.25 0.95 5.25
CA TYR A 180 6.11 2.00 6.24
C TYR A 180 6.88 3.26 5.81
N PRO A 181 6.65 4.42 6.45
CA PRO A 181 7.38 5.65 6.14
C PRO A 181 8.86 5.55 6.51
N ALA A 182 9.76 5.78 5.56
CA ALA A 182 11.17 5.92 5.86
C ALA A 182 11.44 7.13 6.79
N LYS A 183 12.48 7.03 7.63
CA LYS A 183 12.91 8.13 8.52
C LYS A 183 13.27 9.41 7.77
N LYS A 184 13.83 9.27 6.57
CA LYS A 184 14.23 10.39 5.70
C LYS A 184 13.51 10.28 4.36
N ARG A 185 12.84 11.36 3.97
CA ARG A 185 12.21 11.47 2.65
C ARG A 185 13.28 11.62 1.57
N LYS A 186 13.20 10.77 0.56
CA LYS A 186 14.00 10.86 -0.68
C LYS A 186 13.34 11.83 -1.65
N GLU A 187 14.13 12.39 -2.57
CA GLU A 187 13.58 13.22 -3.63
C GLU A 187 12.64 12.39 -4.52
N PRO A 188 11.37 12.80 -4.68
CA PRO A 188 10.33 12.02 -5.37
C PRO A 188 10.69 11.55 -6.79
N ASP A 189 11.25 12.44 -7.58
CA ASP A 189 11.60 12.22 -8.98
C ASP A 189 12.82 11.28 -9.12
N MET A 190 13.86 11.48 -8.30
CA MET A 190 14.98 10.53 -8.25
C MET A 190 14.57 9.15 -7.74
N LEU A 191 13.63 9.07 -6.79
CA LEU A 191 13.07 7.79 -6.32
C LEU A 191 12.36 7.08 -7.46
N ALA A 192 11.45 7.78 -8.15
CA ALA A 192 10.66 7.22 -9.25
C ALA A 192 11.57 6.78 -10.42
N ALA A 193 12.54 7.60 -10.82
CA ALA A 193 13.52 7.23 -11.85
C ALA A 193 14.37 6.03 -11.42
N THR A 194 14.80 5.97 -10.16
CA THR A 194 15.55 4.80 -9.67
C THR A 194 14.69 3.54 -9.66
N MET A 195 13.40 3.62 -9.33
CA MET A 195 12.48 2.48 -9.45
C MET A 195 12.42 1.99 -10.89
N VAL A 196 12.22 2.89 -11.85
CA VAL A 196 12.17 2.56 -13.29
C VAL A 196 13.46 1.89 -13.74
N ILE A 197 14.64 2.46 -13.43
CA ILE A 197 15.94 1.86 -13.79
C ILE A 197 16.06 0.43 -13.26
N ARG A 198 15.74 0.24 -11.98
CA ARG A 198 15.87 -1.08 -11.35
C ARG A 198 14.89 -2.10 -11.92
N MET A 199 13.66 -1.68 -12.21
CA MET A 199 12.63 -2.53 -12.81
C MET A 199 13.01 -2.91 -14.25
N LEU A 200 13.56 -1.95 -15.03
CA LEU A 200 14.06 -2.16 -16.38
C LEU A 200 15.18 -3.18 -16.46
N TRP A 201 16.09 -3.22 -15.49
CA TRP A 201 17.16 -4.23 -15.46
C TRP A 201 16.60 -5.65 -15.58
N PHE A 202 15.48 -5.93 -14.92
CA PHE A 202 14.85 -7.25 -14.99
C PHE A 202 13.96 -7.42 -16.23
N MET A 203 13.24 -6.36 -16.63
CA MET A 203 12.31 -6.40 -17.77
C MET A 203 13.03 -6.51 -19.12
N ARG A 204 14.19 -5.88 -19.27
CA ARG A 204 15.00 -5.84 -20.50
C ARG A 204 16.42 -6.24 -20.20
N LYS A 205 16.58 -7.43 -19.64
CA LYS A 205 17.84 -7.95 -19.09
C LYS A 205 19.01 -7.86 -20.08
N GLU A 206 18.73 -8.11 -21.35
CA GLU A 206 19.69 -8.13 -22.47
C GLU A 206 20.20 -6.73 -22.81
N ALA A 207 19.46 -5.68 -22.44
CA ALA A 207 19.84 -4.31 -22.68
C ALA A 207 20.82 -3.77 -21.62
N PHE A 208 21.27 -4.57 -20.65
CA PHE A 208 22.15 -4.10 -19.58
C PHE A 208 23.32 -5.06 -19.34
N LEU A 209 24.45 -4.47 -18.95
CA LEU A 209 25.64 -5.21 -18.58
C LEU A 209 25.52 -5.75 -17.15
N TRP A 210 25.55 -7.08 -16.98
CA TRP A 210 25.41 -7.73 -15.66
C TRP A 210 26.74 -8.09 -15.00
N GLU A 211 27.76 -8.33 -15.81
CA GLU A 211 29.11 -8.68 -15.38
C GLU A 211 30.06 -7.52 -15.61
N ASP A 212 31.13 -7.44 -14.83
CA ASP A 212 32.13 -6.41 -15.07
C ASP A 212 32.96 -6.79 -16.30
N THR A 213 32.96 -5.92 -17.30
CA THR A 213 33.77 -6.05 -18.52
C THR A 213 34.61 -4.78 -18.71
N ASP A 214 35.53 -4.80 -19.68
CA ASP A 214 36.27 -3.61 -20.12
C ASP A 214 35.39 -2.60 -20.89
N GLU A 215 34.09 -2.87 -21.00
CA GLU A 215 33.14 -1.93 -21.58
C GLU A 215 33.12 -0.63 -20.79
N LYS A 216 32.98 0.48 -21.51
CA LYS A 216 32.93 1.82 -20.93
C LYS A 216 31.54 2.15 -20.35
N VAL A 217 30.86 1.17 -19.76
CA VAL A 217 29.53 1.28 -19.13
C VAL A 217 29.55 0.51 -17.81
N LEU A 218 28.92 1.05 -16.77
CA LEU A 218 28.85 0.33 -15.49
C LEU A 218 27.96 -0.90 -15.56
N SER A 219 28.40 -1.98 -14.92
CA SER A 219 27.56 -3.13 -14.64
C SER A 219 26.39 -2.77 -13.71
N VAL A 220 25.31 -3.55 -13.78
CA VAL A 220 24.15 -3.44 -12.89
C VAL A 220 24.55 -3.50 -11.42
N ALA A 221 25.56 -4.31 -11.06
CA ALA A 221 26.05 -4.41 -9.68
C ALA A 221 26.69 -3.10 -9.20
N LYS A 222 27.58 -2.49 -10.00
CA LYS A 222 28.20 -1.20 -9.68
C LYS A 222 27.18 -0.07 -9.67
N MET A 223 26.25 -0.07 -10.63
CA MET A 223 25.20 0.94 -10.69
C MET A 223 24.22 0.83 -9.52
N THR A 224 23.91 -0.39 -9.08
CA THR A 224 23.09 -0.64 -7.87
C THR A 224 23.67 0.10 -6.66
N GLN A 225 24.98 -0.03 -6.41
CA GLN A 225 25.65 0.62 -5.27
C GLN A 225 25.57 2.14 -5.37
N LYS A 226 25.72 2.71 -6.57
CA LYS A 226 25.69 4.17 -6.77
C LYS A 226 24.32 4.78 -6.49
N ILE A 227 23.24 4.10 -6.86
CA ILE A 227 21.87 4.61 -6.70
C ILE A 227 21.15 4.10 -5.45
N GLU A 228 21.78 3.23 -4.66
CA GLU A 228 21.19 2.60 -3.46
C GLU A 228 20.62 3.62 -2.47
N ASN A 229 21.42 4.64 -2.13
CA ASN A 229 21.00 5.68 -1.20
C ASN A 229 19.88 6.56 -1.75
N ARG A 230 19.75 6.64 -3.08
CA ARG A 230 18.77 7.50 -3.77
C ARG A 230 17.44 6.79 -4.04
N GLY A 231 17.40 5.47 -3.92
CA GLY A 231 16.34 4.70 -4.56
C GLY A 231 15.61 3.68 -3.72
N PHE A 232 14.81 2.93 -4.44
CA PHE A 232 14.03 1.80 -3.95
C PHE A 232 14.91 0.55 -3.88
N ASN A 233 14.83 -0.21 -2.79
CA ASN A 233 15.69 -1.39 -2.60
C ASN A 233 15.06 -2.65 -3.21
N ASN A 234 15.84 -3.73 -3.29
CA ASN A 234 15.37 -5.00 -3.86
C ASN A 234 14.22 -5.65 -3.06
N ARG A 235 14.10 -5.38 -1.76
CA ARG A 235 12.95 -5.85 -0.96
C ARG A 235 11.66 -5.19 -1.42
N GLY A 236 11.73 -3.91 -1.71
CA GLY A 236 10.62 -3.19 -2.32
C GLY A 236 10.18 -3.84 -3.63
N LEU A 237 11.11 -4.22 -4.50
CA LEU A 237 10.77 -4.89 -5.77
C LEU A 237 10.10 -6.25 -5.56
N LEU A 238 10.56 -7.01 -4.56
CA LEU A 238 9.93 -8.27 -4.14
C LEU A 238 8.51 -8.03 -3.63
N LYS A 239 8.31 -7.03 -2.76
CA LYS A 239 6.98 -6.73 -2.20
C LYS A 239 6.00 -6.23 -3.26
N LEU A 240 6.47 -5.45 -4.23
CA LEU A 240 5.67 -5.06 -5.39
C LEU A 240 5.32 -6.24 -6.31
N GLY A 241 5.94 -7.39 -6.10
CA GLY A 241 5.77 -8.56 -6.96
C GLY A 241 6.37 -8.36 -8.35
N TRP A 242 7.34 -7.45 -8.50
CA TRP A 242 8.03 -7.24 -9.78
C TRP A 242 9.06 -8.34 -10.07
N VAL A 243 9.68 -8.85 -9.01
CA VAL A 243 10.73 -9.87 -9.07
C VAL A 243 10.44 -10.98 -8.07
N ASP A 244 11.02 -12.14 -8.32
CA ASP A 244 11.07 -13.26 -7.41
C ASP A 244 12.53 -13.72 -7.20
N TYR A 245 12.75 -14.56 -6.20
CA TYR A 245 14.04 -15.23 -6.04
C TYR A 245 14.26 -16.23 -7.17
N LYS A 246 15.48 -16.30 -7.72
CA LYS A 246 15.86 -17.30 -8.73
C LYS A 246 15.72 -18.73 -8.19
N THR A 247 16.11 -18.93 -6.93
CA THR A 247 16.03 -20.22 -6.25
C THR A 247 15.22 -20.08 -4.98
N ASN A 248 14.28 -21.01 -4.78
CA ASN A 248 13.47 -21.08 -3.56
C ASN A 248 14.15 -21.86 -2.44
N THR A 249 15.32 -22.44 -2.70
CA THR A 249 16.06 -23.31 -1.79
C THR A 249 17.33 -22.61 -1.31
N GLY A 250 17.40 -22.32 0.00
CA GLY A 250 18.59 -21.77 0.65
C GLY A 250 18.30 -20.68 1.69
N ASN A 251 19.30 -20.35 2.51
CA ASN A 251 19.26 -19.24 3.45
C ASN A 251 19.21 -17.91 2.67
N ARG A 252 18.01 -17.32 2.59
CA ARG A 252 17.79 -16.02 1.94
C ARG A 252 18.54 -14.94 2.71
N ARG A 253 19.29 -14.10 1.99
CA ARG A 253 19.89 -12.91 2.59
C ARG A 253 18.79 -12.01 3.11
N ARG A 254 19.05 -11.31 4.21
CA ARG A 254 18.13 -10.26 4.69
C ARG A 254 17.87 -9.26 3.58
N THR A 255 18.90 -8.77 2.90
CA THR A 255 18.76 -7.90 1.71
C THR A 255 19.27 -8.68 0.50
N PRO A 256 18.41 -9.07 -0.44
CA PRO A 256 18.83 -9.84 -1.60
C PRO A 256 19.65 -8.98 -2.57
N ARG A 257 20.72 -9.55 -3.13
CA ARG A 257 21.45 -8.92 -4.23
C ARG A 257 20.63 -8.98 -5.51
N THR A 258 20.86 -8.04 -6.41
CA THR A 258 20.17 -7.99 -7.71
C THR A 258 20.37 -9.28 -8.51
N THR A 259 21.53 -9.95 -8.37
CA THR A 259 21.84 -11.22 -9.06
C THR A 259 21.09 -12.44 -8.51
N GLU A 260 20.51 -12.37 -7.30
CA GLU A 260 19.69 -13.43 -6.70
C GLU A 260 18.23 -13.40 -7.17
N LEU A 261 17.85 -12.33 -7.88
CA LEU A 261 16.48 -12.06 -8.27
C LEU A 261 16.29 -12.27 -9.78
N GLN A 262 15.07 -12.58 -10.16
CA GLN A 262 14.63 -12.65 -11.55
C GLN A 262 13.30 -11.94 -11.70
N LEU A 263 12.98 -11.51 -12.92
CA LEU A 263 11.65 -11.00 -13.22
C LEU A 263 10.62 -12.08 -12.87
N ARG A 264 9.50 -11.66 -12.27
CA ARG A 264 8.34 -12.54 -12.10
C ARG A 264 7.85 -12.99 -13.49
N SER A 265 7.13 -14.12 -13.56
CA SER A 265 6.59 -14.59 -14.83
C SER A 265 5.73 -13.52 -15.51
N MET A 266 5.80 -13.46 -16.84
CA MET A 266 5.09 -12.44 -17.63
C MET A 266 3.58 -12.56 -17.43
N GLU A 267 3.08 -13.79 -17.33
CA GLU A 267 1.67 -14.11 -17.10
C GLU A 267 1.17 -13.50 -15.79
N GLU A 268 1.90 -13.69 -14.70
CA GLU A 268 1.54 -13.12 -13.39
C GLU A 268 1.63 -11.60 -13.40
N LEU A 269 2.65 -11.02 -14.03
CA LEU A 269 2.78 -9.57 -14.15
C LEU A 269 1.64 -8.95 -14.97
N TYR A 270 1.19 -9.61 -16.03
CA TYR A 270 0.03 -9.15 -16.80
C TYR A 270 -1.28 -9.21 -16.02
N GLU A 271 -1.49 -10.22 -15.18
CA GLU A 271 -2.65 -10.28 -14.29
C GLU A 271 -2.60 -9.19 -13.22
N VAL A 272 -1.43 -8.95 -12.61
CA VAL A 272 -1.24 -7.84 -11.67
C VAL A 272 -1.53 -6.51 -12.36
N ARG A 273 -1.01 -6.30 -13.57
CA ARG A 273 -1.29 -5.09 -14.37
C ARG A 273 -2.79 -4.93 -14.62
N LYS A 274 -3.48 -5.99 -15.04
CA LYS A 274 -4.92 -5.94 -15.32
C LYS A 274 -5.72 -5.52 -14.09
N CYS A 275 -5.39 -6.08 -12.93
CA CYS A 275 -5.95 -5.67 -11.64
C CYS A 275 -5.67 -4.18 -11.37
N LEU A 276 -4.42 -3.74 -11.51
CA LEU A 276 -4.01 -2.36 -11.25
C LEU A 276 -4.71 -1.35 -12.16
N ILE A 277 -4.75 -1.60 -13.47
CA ILE A 277 -5.42 -0.74 -14.46
C ILE A 277 -6.93 -0.68 -14.18
N SER A 278 -7.57 -1.82 -13.89
CA SER A 278 -8.99 -1.85 -13.57
C SER A 278 -9.33 -1.04 -12.31
N ALA A 279 -8.42 -1.04 -11.34
CA ALA A 279 -8.56 -0.33 -10.08
C ALA A 279 -8.34 1.18 -10.22
N MET A 280 -7.80 1.72 -11.32
CA MET A 280 -7.60 3.17 -11.47
C MET A 280 -8.90 4.00 -11.33
N LYS A 281 -10.08 3.38 -11.52
CA LYS A 281 -11.40 4.01 -11.33
C LYS A 281 -11.87 4.08 -9.86
N ASP A 282 -11.09 3.49 -8.96
CA ASP A 282 -11.29 3.32 -7.52
C ASP A 282 -9.94 3.53 -6.80
N ALA A 283 -9.69 4.77 -6.37
CA ALA A 283 -8.39 5.17 -5.84
C ALA A 283 -7.98 4.34 -4.61
N GLU A 284 -8.93 4.02 -3.74
CA GLU A 284 -8.73 3.23 -2.53
C GLU A 284 -8.25 1.82 -2.89
N ARG A 285 -8.95 1.15 -3.80
CA ARG A 285 -8.54 -0.16 -4.29
C ARG A 285 -7.18 -0.14 -4.99
N PHE A 286 -6.94 0.87 -5.82
CA PHE A 286 -5.65 1.00 -6.52
C PHE A 286 -4.50 1.15 -5.53
N ILE A 287 -4.62 2.05 -4.57
CA ILE A 287 -3.59 2.30 -3.56
C ILE A 287 -3.37 1.07 -2.68
N SER A 288 -4.45 0.36 -2.32
CA SER A 288 -4.34 -0.91 -1.60
C SER A 288 -3.55 -1.95 -2.38
N LEU A 289 -3.78 -2.09 -3.69
CA LEU A 289 -2.99 -2.99 -4.54
C LEU A 289 -1.50 -2.60 -4.62
N VAL A 290 -1.19 -1.30 -4.70
CA VAL A 290 0.20 -0.81 -4.80
C VAL A 290 0.99 -1.05 -3.51
N PHE A 291 0.39 -0.75 -2.35
CA PHE A 291 1.08 -0.87 -1.06
C PHE A 291 0.82 -2.21 -0.35
N GLY A 292 -0.11 -3.03 -0.87
CA GLY A 292 -0.54 -4.26 -0.23
C GLY A 292 -1.13 -4.03 1.16
N SER A 293 -1.89 -2.94 1.33
CA SER A 293 -2.43 -2.49 2.61
C SER A 293 -3.72 -1.70 2.42
N ASP A 294 -4.77 -2.06 3.17
CA ASP A 294 -6.05 -1.33 3.19
C ASP A 294 -6.05 -0.12 4.13
N ASP A 295 -4.90 0.23 4.71
CA ASP A 295 -4.78 1.41 5.56
C ASP A 295 -4.97 2.71 4.73
N GLY A 296 -6.04 3.43 5.02
CA GLY A 296 -6.39 4.71 4.38
C GLY A 296 -5.30 5.79 4.51
N VAL A 297 -4.33 5.63 5.40
CA VAL A 297 -3.15 6.50 5.48
C VAL A 297 -2.38 6.53 4.16
N TRP A 298 -2.27 5.41 3.43
CA TRP A 298 -1.61 5.38 2.12
C TRP A 298 -2.38 6.18 1.07
N VAL A 299 -3.70 6.15 1.13
CA VAL A 299 -4.58 6.95 0.25
C VAL A 299 -4.36 8.44 0.52
N ALA A 300 -4.31 8.84 1.80
CA ALA A 300 -4.04 10.22 2.17
C ALA A 300 -2.66 10.69 1.71
N ARG A 301 -1.64 9.82 1.78
CA ARG A 301 -0.27 10.13 1.34
C ARG A 301 -0.13 10.27 -0.17
N CYS A 302 -1.03 9.67 -0.96
CA CYS A 302 -1.03 9.75 -2.42
C CYS A 302 -2.09 10.71 -2.97
N SER A 303 -2.57 11.66 -2.14
CA SER A 303 -3.67 12.58 -2.52
C SER A 303 -3.38 13.40 -3.78
N SER A 304 -2.11 13.65 -4.11
CA SER A 304 -1.68 14.41 -5.30
C SER A 304 -2.08 13.77 -6.63
N ILE A 305 -2.27 12.44 -6.66
CA ILE A 305 -2.69 11.68 -7.84
C ILE A 305 -4.13 11.17 -7.74
N ILE A 306 -4.91 11.71 -6.79
CA ILE A 306 -6.30 11.29 -6.57
C ILE A 306 -7.23 12.45 -6.93
N ARG A 307 -8.23 12.15 -7.77
CA ARG A 307 -9.26 13.12 -8.18
C ARG A 307 -10.65 12.58 -7.95
N ASP A 308 -11.60 13.47 -7.66
CA ASP A 308 -13.01 13.13 -7.61
C ASP A 308 -13.51 12.75 -9.02
N ARG A 309 -14.27 11.65 -9.12
CA ARG A 309 -15.05 11.30 -10.31
C ARG A 309 -16.23 12.25 -10.38
N ARG A 310 -16.26 13.05 -11.44
CA ARG A 310 -17.46 13.78 -11.86
C ARG A 310 -18.53 12.81 -12.31
#